data_AF-A0A8H7Z9K1-F1
#
_entry.id   AF-A0A8H7Z9K1-F1
#
_cell.length_a   1.000
_cell.length_b   1.000
_cell.length_c   1.000
_cell.angle_alpha   90.00
_cell.angle_beta   90.00
_cell.angle_gamma   90.00
#
_symmetry.space_group_name_H-M   'P 1'
#
loop_
_entity.id
_entity.type
_entity.pdbx_description
1 polymer ?
#
loop_
_entity_poly.entity_id
_entity_poly.type
_entity_poly.pdbx_seq_one_letter_code
_entity_poly.pdbx_strand_id
1 'polypeptide(L)'
;MSPYEAPANGSKLSSRYRSKSIHRPGLKPVDKSNSSYTGILDEGKPFALAETPLPEESPWREALSPGWSIGFQNMAGPMPSTSYPRPPPRPLIDYVTNGWMTAEQKHSNLGPNSKAGGSNYCPASMKGLLILASAPRLRRYIIVYLILLWICLGSWIKLVSPRLREHNDLLRALDPNFGDGLRGWFGLNSMPKFNDLVYLRSLDPTLLPGEKEPTADNPHKKRLIVIGDVHGCLDELETLLQNVNFEPRQGDHLIFTGDLIAKGPKSTGVVDLARKFHASCVRGNHEDRVLLTRRHIQAEASTKSERSAAEEPDQIDDDIEPANRERALANELTDEQAKWLDACPVMLKVGFIKHMGEVVVVHGGLVPGIDLESQDPSTVMSMRTIDIFSHVPSASSKGVSWTKLFNKHQTMLAVSRQSAPLGERTQYPAATTVLYGHDPHRSPVLKKYTKGLDTGCVKGGKLSAMVIGDGGTSHIVSVRCKNYTQKR
;
A
#
# COMPACT_ATOMS: atom_id res chain seq x y z
N MET A 1 10.81 33.08 60.11
CA MET A 1 10.38 34.39 60.64
C MET A 1 9.69 35.14 59.50
N SER A 2 8.39 35.36 59.64
CA SER A 2 7.55 36.34 58.89
C SER A 2 7.86 37.77 59.40
N PRO A 3 7.40 38.93 58.83
CA PRO A 3 6.03 39.15 58.30
C PRO A 3 5.79 40.06 57.05
N TYR A 4 4.60 39.85 56.43
CA TYR A 4 3.57 40.78 55.85
C TYR A 4 3.98 41.91 54.84
N GLU A 5 3.22 42.36 53.82
CA GLU A 5 1.80 42.22 53.38
C GLU A 5 1.60 42.70 51.91
N ALA A 6 0.41 42.46 51.33
CA ALA A 6 0.00 42.67 49.93
C ALA A 6 -0.44 44.13 49.58
N PRO A 7 -0.88 44.42 48.33
CA PRO A 7 -2.34 44.38 48.09
C PRO A 7 -2.80 43.87 46.70
N ALA A 8 -4.08 43.49 46.67
CA ALA A 8 -4.88 43.07 45.52
C ALA A 8 -5.57 44.25 44.82
N ASN A 9 -5.92 44.11 43.54
CA ASN A 9 -7.11 44.78 42.99
C ASN A 9 -7.72 44.03 41.80
N GLY A 10 -9.05 44.02 41.77
CA GLY A 10 -9.90 43.09 41.03
C GLY A 10 -10.07 43.36 39.54
N SER A 11 -10.30 42.27 38.80
CA SER A 11 -10.71 42.26 37.40
C SER A 11 -12.18 41.82 37.29
N LYS A 12 -13.04 42.75 36.86
CA LYS A 12 -14.34 42.45 36.21
C LYS A 12 -14.66 43.59 35.27
N LEU A 13 -14.62 43.34 33.97
CA LEU A 13 -15.42 44.08 32.99
C LEU A 13 -15.59 43.22 31.73
N SER A 14 -16.84 42.79 31.54
CA SER A 14 -17.32 42.19 30.31
C SER A 14 -17.21 43.18 29.15
N SER A 15 -16.82 42.71 27.96
CA SER A 15 -17.21 43.40 26.74
C SER A 15 -17.71 42.40 25.69
N ARG A 16 -18.95 42.70 25.26
CA ARG A 16 -19.69 42.09 24.17
C ARG A 16 -18.89 42.21 22.87
N TYR A 17 -18.60 41.10 22.20
CA TYR A 17 -18.28 41.14 20.78
C TYR A 17 -19.53 40.84 19.96
N ARG A 18 -19.90 41.84 19.17
CA ARG A 18 -21.08 41.95 18.32
C ARG A 18 -20.81 41.18 17.03
N SER A 19 -21.58 40.13 16.80
CA SER A 19 -21.70 39.43 15.51
C SER A 19 -21.96 40.43 14.38
N LYS A 20 -21.03 40.52 13.42
CA LYS A 20 -21.28 41.09 12.09
C LYS A 20 -21.33 39.93 11.10
N SER A 21 -22.55 39.56 10.76
CA SER A 21 -22.93 38.74 9.60
C SER A 21 -22.41 39.41 8.32
N ILE A 22 -21.47 38.75 7.64
CA ILE A 22 -21.08 39.11 6.27
C ILE A 22 -21.94 38.25 5.34
N HIS A 23 -22.92 38.90 4.72
CA HIS A 23 -23.76 38.37 3.67
C HIS A 23 -22.94 37.98 2.43
N ARG A 24 -23.11 36.74 1.97
CA ARG A 24 -22.74 36.31 0.61
C ARG A 24 -23.72 36.96 -0.40
N PRO A 25 -23.26 37.67 -1.44
CA PRO A 25 -24.16 38.05 -2.52
C PRO A 25 -24.46 36.84 -3.41
N GLY A 26 -25.76 36.60 -3.62
CA GLY A 26 -26.28 35.53 -4.44
C GLY A 26 -26.00 35.71 -5.93
N LEU A 27 -25.71 34.58 -6.58
CA LEU A 27 -25.69 34.43 -8.03
C LEU A 27 -27.12 34.58 -8.57
N LYS A 28 -27.37 35.61 -9.37
CA LYS A 28 -28.55 35.70 -10.24
C LYS A 28 -28.27 34.95 -11.55
N PRO A 29 -29.30 34.33 -12.16
CA PRO A 29 -29.17 33.62 -13.42
C PRO A 29 -29.06 34.61 -14.58
N VAL A 30 -28.16 34.34 -15.53
CA VAL A 30 -28.11 35.07 -16.81
C VAL A 30 -28.89 34.26 -17.83
N ASP A 31 -29.98 34.84 -18.26
CA ASP A 31 -30.74 34.45 -19.43
C ASP A 31 -30.45 35.49 -20.53
N LYS A 32 -30.12 35.02 -21.74
CA LYS A 32 -30.29 35.70 -23.05
C LYS A 32 -29.67 34.90 -24.19
N SER A 33 -30.55 34.17 -24.87
CA SER A 33 -30.85 34.28 -26.31
C SER A 33 -29.79 34.83 -27.28
N ASN A 34 -29.66 34.09 -28.39
CA ASN A 34 -29.32 34.48 -29.77
C ASN A 34 -27.87 34.91 -30.09
N SER A 35 -27.15 34.00 -30.77
CA SER A 35 -26.47 34.34 -32.03
C SER A 35 -26.32 33.10 -32.91
N SER A 36 -26.95 33.19 -34.08
CA SER A 36 -26.82 32.36 -35.27
C SER A 36 -25.41 32.36 -35.87
N TYR A 37 -25.03 31.27 -36.57
CA TYR A 37 -24.34 31.19 -37.89
C TYR A 37 -23.86 29.72 -38.07
N THR A 38 -24.65 28.89 -38.77
CA THR A 38 -24.39 28.30 -40.11
C THR A 38 -23.13 27.43 -40.25
N GLY A 39 -23.32 26.17 -40.66
CA GLY A 39 -22.25 25.41 -41.31
C GLY A 39 -22.46 23.90 -41.40
N ILE A 40 -23.27 23.48 -42.38
CA ILE A 40 -23.12 22.26 -43.20
C ILE A 40 -23.46 20.91 -42.55
N LEU A 41 -24.62 20.41 -42.97
CA LEU A 41 -25.03 19.01 -42.99
C LEU A 41 -24.19 18.24 -44.01
N ASP A 42 -23.65 17.09 -43.63
CA ASP A 42 -23.38 16.01 -44.58
C ASP A 42 -24.07 14.74 -44.04
N GLU A 43 -25.10 14.33 -44.77
CA GLU A 43 -25.89 13.14 -44.49
C GLU A 43 -25.32 11.95 -45.26
N GLY A 44 -25.19 10.82 -44.56
CA GLY A 44 -25.44 9.52 -45.18
C GLY A 44 -24.22 8.62 -45.38
N LYS A 45 -24.07 7.61 -44.50
CA LYS A 45 -24.31 6.19 -44.84
C LYS A 45 -24.08 5.26 -43.62
N PRO A 46 -24.65 4.04 -43.66
CA PRO A 46 -25.32 3.47 -42.49
C PRO A 46 -24.46 2.56 -41.60
N PHE A 47 -24.95 2.47 -40.37
CA PHE A 47 -24.63 1.55 -39.30
C PHE A 47 -24.60 0.09 -39.77
N ALA A 48 -23.44 -0.56 -39.71
CA ALA A 48 -23.31 -2.02 -39.84
C ALA A 48 -23.05 -2.61 -38.45
N LEU A 49 -24.04 -3.32 -37.92
CA LEU A 49 -23.93 -4.18 -36.74
C LEU A 49 -23.03 -5.37 -37.10
N ALA A 50 -21.81 -5.39 -36.56
CA ALA A 50 -20.97 -6.57 -36.57
C ALA A 50 -21.26 -7.39 -35.31
N GLU A 51 -21.87 -8.55 -35.50
CA GLU A 51 -22.10 -9.58 -34.51
C GLU A 51 -20.75 -10.09 -33.97
N THR A 52 -20.54 -9.99 -32.66
CA THR A 52 -19.41 -10.61 -31.96
C THR A 52 -19.78 -12.05 -31.57
N PRO A 53 -19.01 -13.08 -31.98
CA PRO A 53 -19.24 -14.44 -31.52
C PRO A 53 -18.65 -14.66 -30.12
N LEU A 54 -19.37 -15.44 -29.31
CA LEU A 54 -18.97 -15.96 -28.01
C LEU A 54 -17.73 -16.86 -28.13
N PRO A 55 -16.77 -16.85 -27.18
CA PRO A 55 -15.73 -17.87 -27.13
C PRO A 55 -16.19 -19.08 -26.31
N GLU A 56 -16.25 -20.21 -27.00
CA GLU A 56 -16.29 -21.57 -26.47
C GLU A 56 -14.97 -21.97 -25.80
N GLU A 57 -15.16 -22.81 -24.79
CA GLU A 57 -14.32 -23.75 -24.04
C GLU A 57 -12.79 -23.84 -24.18
N SER A 58 -12.22 -24.11 -23.00
CA SER A 58 -10.84 -24.44 -22.68
C SER A 58 -10.31 -25.73 -23.32
N PRO A 59 -8.99 -25.77 -23.58
CA PRO A 59 -8.25 -27.02 -23.44
C PRO A 59 -6.88 -26.80 -22.78
N TRP A 60 -6.70 -27.28 -21.54
CA TRP A 60 -5.35 -27.53 -21.01
C TRP A 60 -5.28 -28.96 -20.45
N ARG A 61 -4.83 -29.87 -21.32
CA ARG A 61 -4.18 -31.12 -20.93
C ARG A 61 -2.73 -31.09 -21.44
N GLU A 62 -1.87 -31.61 -20.57
CA GLU A 62 -0.55 -32.18 -20.84
C GLU A 62 0.61 -31.23 -21.17
N ALA A 63 1.45 -31.00 -20.15
CA ALA A 63 2.87 -31.36 -20.21
C ALA A 63 3.43 -31.31 -18.79
N LEU A 64 4.04 -32.40 -18.29
CA LEU A 64 5.31 -32.36 -17.57
C LEU A 64 5.84 -33.80 -17.36
N SER A 65 7.11 -33.93 -17.69
CA SER A 65 7.95 -35.12 -17.91
C SER A 65 8.58 -35.65 -16.59
N PRO A 66 9.44 -36.70 -16.64
CA PRO A 66 9.58 -37.71 -15.59
C PRO A 66 10.77 -37.50 -14.65
N GLY A 67 10.76 -38.26 -13.57
CA GLY A 67 11.95 -38.63 -12.81
C GLY A 67 11.69 -38.65 -11.31
N TRP A 68 11.88 -39.81 -10.70
CA TRP A 68 12.78 -40.05 -9.57
C TRP A 68 12.45 -41.44 -9.02
N SER A 69 13.30 -42.39 -9.41
CA SER A 69 13.30 -43.78 -8.98
C SER A 69 14.07 -43.87 -7.67
N ILE A 70 13.46 -44.42 -6.61
CA ILE A 70 14.18 -44.97 -5.47
C ILE A 70 13.74 -46.42 -5.35
N GLY A 71 14.65 -47.32 -5.68
CA GLY A 71 14.47 -48.75 -5.54
C GLY A 71 14.69 -49.20 -4.10
N PHE A 72 13.95 -50.24 -3.69
CA PHE A 72 14.43 -51.18 -2.68
C PHE A 72 14.06 -52.60 -3.10
N GLN A 73 15.08 -53.45 -3.01
CA GLN A 73 15.16 -54.82 -3.48
C GLN A 73 14.20 -55.78 -2.77
N ASN A 74 13.73 -56.75 -3.57
CA ASN A 74 13.23 -58.04 -3.11
C ASN A 74 14.31 -58.78 -2.30
N MET A 75 13.98 -59.17 -1.07
CA MET A 75 14.59 -60.32 -0.40
C MET A 75 13.48 -61.30 -0.02
N ALA A 76 13.47 -62.42 -0.72
CA ALA A 76 12.68 -63.59 -0.36
C ALA A 76 13.47 -64.42 0.67
N GLY A 77 12.79 -64.79 1.77
CA GLY A 77 13.21 -65.80 2.73
C GLY A 77 11.94 -66.38 3.40
N PRO A 78 11.84 -67.70 3.65
CA PRO A 78 10.56 -68.37 3.94
C PRO A 78 10.28 -68.55 5.44
N MET A 79 9.00 -68.84 5.75
CA MET A 79 8.39 -69.55 6.91
C MET A 79 7.16 -68.79 7.48
N PRO A 80 6.19 -69.45 8.15
CA PRO A 80 5.51 -70.70 7.81
C PRO A 80 3.98 -70.52 7.72
N SER A 81 3.32 -71.55 7.21
CA SER A 81 1.88 -71.73 7.12
C SER A 81 1.14 -71.58 8.45
N THR A 82 0.11 -70.73 8.47
CA THR A 82 -1.04 -70.89 9.37
C THR A 82 -2.31 -70.96 8.54
N SER A 83 -2.89 -72.16 8.51
CA SER A 83 -4.16 -72.49 7.91
C SER A 83 -5.30 -71.99 8.80
N TYR A 84 -6.17 -71.15 8.25
CA TYR A 84 -7.54 -71.02 8.74
C TYR A 84 -8.52 -71.29 7.58
N PRO A 85 -9.50 -72.19 7.77
CA PRO A 85 -10.42 -72.59 6.72
C PRO A 85 -11.40 -71.44 6.37
N ARG A 86 -11.63 -71.24 5.08
CA ARG A 86 -12.70 -70.36 4.57
C ARG A 86 -14.06 -71.02 4.84
N PRO A 87 -15.07 -70.30 5.38
CA PRO A 87 -16.43 -70.80 5.40
C PRO A 87 -17.05 -70.77 3.98
N PRO A 88 -17.99 -71.67 3.65
CA PRO A 88 -18.58 -71.78 2.32
C PRO A 88 -19.48 -70.57 1.99
N PRO A 89 -19.69 -70.25 0.70
CA PRO A 89 -20.56 -69.15 0.29
C PRO A 89 -22.03 -69.48 0.59
N ARG A 90 -22.74 -68.53 1.22
CA ARG A 90 -24.18 -68.63 1.44
C ARG A 90 -24.96 -68.21 0.18
N PRO A 91 -26.12 -68.82 -0.11
CA PRO A 91 -26.93 -68.45 -1.27
C PRO A 91 -27.55 -67.05 -1.13
N LEU A 92 -27.76 -66.39 -2.29
CA LEU A 92 -28.20 -64.98 -2.43
C LEU A 92 -29.53 -64.59 -1.76
N ILE A 93 -30.29 -65.54 -1.21
CA ILE A 93 -31.59 -65.30 -0.57
C ILE A 93 -31.48 -64.60 0.81
N ASP A 94 -30.32 -64.72 1.48
CA ASP A 94 -30.06 -64.10 2.79
C ASP A 94 -29.77 -62.59 2.71
N TYR A 95 -29.64 -62.02 1.51
CA TYR A 95 -29.41 -60.57 1.31
C TYR A 95 -30.69 -59.76 1.03
N VAL A 96 -31.86 -60.41 0.95
CA VAL A 96 -33.13 -59.74 0.68
C VAL A 96 -33.95 -59.64 1.96
N THR A 97 -33.84 -58.52 2.67
CA THR A 97 -34.74 -58.20 3.79
C THR A 97 -35.93 -57.40 3.26
N ASN A 98 -37.04 -58.09 2.94
CA ASN A 98 -38.32 -57.44 2.66
C ASN A 98 -38.91 -56.95 4.00
N GLY A 99 -38.92 -55.63 4.21
CA GLY A 99 -39.32 -54.95 5.44
C GLY A 99 -40.82 -54.96 5.78
N TRP A 100 -41.57 -56.03 5.49
CA TRP A 100 -43.02 -56.09 5.72
C TRP A 100 -43.47 -57.12 6.78
N MET A 101 -42.55 -57.82 7.48
CA MET A 101 -42.89 -58.80 8.53
C MET A 101 -42.43 -58.40 9.95
N THR A 102 -42.72 -57.18 10.41
CA THR A 102 -42.51 -56.82 11.84
C THR A 102 -43.74 -56.23 12.53
N ALA A 103 -44.94 -56.44 11.98
CA ALA A 103 -46.18 -55.93 12.58
C ALA A 103 -47.00 -56.98 13.36
N GLU A 104 -46.79 -58.29 13.16
CA GLU A 104 -47.61 -59.31 13.83
C GLU A 104 -46.73 -60.46 14.34
N GLN A 105 -46.17 -60.31 15.54
CA GLN A 105 -45.87 -61.38 16.51
C GLN A 105 -44.94 -60.83 17.59
N LYS A 106 -45.48 -60.00 18.48
CA LYS A 106 -44.84 -59.77 19.79
C LYS A 106 -45.88 -59.55 20.88
N HIS A 107 -46.87 -60.44 20.94
CA HIS A 107 -47.72 -60.60 22.11
C HIS A 107 -47.87 -62.09 22.42
N SER A 108 -46.91 -62.62 23.18
CA SER A 108 -47.18 -63.73 24.09
C SER A 108 -46.08 -63.82 25.14
N ASN A 109 -46.52 -63.76 26.40
CA ASN A 109 -45.87 -64.23 27.63
C ASN A 109 -44.93 -63.27 28.36
N LEU A 110 -45.52 -62.44 29.23
CA LEU A 110 -45.06 -62.20 30.61
C LEU A 110 -46.31 -61.97 31.49
N GLY A 111 -46.43 -62.76 32.57
CA GLY A 111 -47.58 -62.80 33.50
C GLY A 111 -47.67 -61.60 34.46
N PRO A 112 -48.72 -61.55 35.31
CA PRO A 112 -49.26 -60.31 35.90
C PRO A 112 -48.67 -59.94 37.28
N ASN A 113 -48.97 -58.70 37.70
CA ASN A 113 -48.59 -57.96 38.92
C ASN A 113 -47.23 -57.25 38.86
N SER A 114 -47.07 -55.96 39.18
CA SER A 114 -47.88 -55.02 39.97
C SER A 114 -47.49 -53.54 39.70
N LYS A 115 -48.51 -52.68 39.70
CA LYS A 115 -48.60 -51.25 40.10
C LYS A 115 -47.44 -50.24 39.86
N ALA A 116 -47.85 -49.13 39.24
CA ALA A 116 -47.48 -47.72 39.47
C ALA A 116 -46.03 -47.30 39.15
N GLY A 117 -45.71 -46.15 38.58
CA GLY A 117 -46.44 -44.94 38.19
C GLY A 117 -45.38 -43.95 37.68
N GLY A 118 -45.73 -43.03 36.78
CA GLY A 118 -44.75 -42.08 36.24
C GLY A 118 -45.18 -41.47 34.92
N SER A 119 -46.23 -40.66 34.97
CA SER A 119 -46.68 -39.81 33.88
C SER A 119 -45.55 -38.86 33.43
N ASN A 120 -45.05 -39.04 32.20
CA ASN A 120 -44.41 -37.99 31.43
C ASN A 120 -45.25 -37.73 30.18
N TYR A 121 -46.24 -36.85 30.29
CA TYR A 121 -47.00 -36.31 29.17
C TYR A 121 -46.04 -35.52 28.26
N CYS A 122 -45.50 -36.17 27.25
CA CYS A 122 -44.88 -35.48 26.12
C CYS A 122 -46.01 -35.08 25.15
N PRO A 123 -46.23 -33.77 24.88
CA PRO A 123 -47.31 -33.30 24.00
C PRO A 123 -47.26 -33.99 22.64
N ALA A 124 -48.42 -34.27 22.02
CA ALA A 124 -48.50 -34.98 20.74
C ALA A 124 -47.69 -34.28 19.62
N SER A 125 -47.55 -32.95 19.68
CA SER A 125 -46.68 -32.15 18.81
C SER A 125 -45.19 -32.47 18.97
N MET A 126 -44.72 -32.80 20.19
CA MET A 126 -43.34 -33.23 20.43
C MET A 126 -43.07 -34.66 19.94
N LYS A 127 -44.06 -35.56 20.01
CA LYS A 127 -43.89 -36.94 19.54
C LYS A 127 -43.67 -37.02 18.03
N GLY A 128 -44.39 -36.22 17.24
CA GLY A 128 -44.16 -36.12 15.79
C GLY A 128 -42.78 -35.55 15.44
N LEU A 129 -42.32 -34.57 16.22
CA LEU A 129 -41.00 -33.96 16.06
C LEU A 129 -39.85 -34.92 16.41
N LEU A 130 -40.04 -35.75 17.45
CA LEU A 130 -39.09 -36.78 17.85
C LEU A 130 -38.98 -37.92 16.81
N ILE A 131 -40.10 -38.31 16.19
CA ILE A 131 -40.11 -39.32 15.12
C ILE A 131 -39.42 -38.77 13.86
N LEU A 132 -39.70 -37.51 13.48
CA LEU A 132 -39.03 -36.86 12.36
C LEU A 132 -37.52 -36.71 12.61
N ALA A 133 -37.12 -36.31 13.81
CA ALA A 133 -35.71 -36.20 14.22
C ALA A 133 -34.98 -37.55 14.29
N SER A 134 -35.71 -38.65 14.52
CA SER A 134 -35.16 -40.02 14.52
C SER A 134 -34.92 -40.58 13.11
N ALA A 135 -35.39 -39.90 12.06
CA ALA A 135 -35.18 -40.33 10.68
C ALA A 135 -33.69 -40.19 10.27
N PRO A 136 -33.02 -41.28 9.85
CA PRO A 136 -31.57 -41.29 9.63
C PRO A 136 -31.12 -40.36 8.48
N ARG A 137 -31.98 -40.09 7.50
CA ARG A 137 -31.69 -39.13 6.42
C ARG A 137 -31.77 -37.67 6.90
N LEU A 138 -32.79 -37.34 7.70
CA LEU A 138 -32.95 -36.00 8.26
C LEU A 138 -31.80 -35.64 9.21
N ARG A 139 -31.34 -36.60 10.03
CA ARG A 139 -30.18 -36.43 10.91
C ARG A 139 -28.89 -36.13 10.14
N ARG A 140 -28.65 -36.82 9.01
CA ARG A 140 -27.50 -36.54 8.14
C ARG A 140 -27.56 -35.13 7.56
N TYR A 141 -28.73 -34.68 7.08
CA TYR A 141 -28.89 -33.33 6.58
C TYR A 141 -28.70 -32.26 7.67
N ILE A 142 -29.26 -32.45 8.87
CA ILE A 142 -29.07 -31.53 9.99
C ILE A 142 -27.59 -31.40 10.35
N ILE A 143 -26.84 -32.50 10.41
CA ILE A 143 -25.39 -32.47 10.69
C ILE A 143 -24.65 -31.69 9.60
N VAL A 144 -24.96 -31.94 8.32
CA VAL A 144 -24.33 -31.20 7.20
C VAL A 144 -24.65 -29.71 7.26
N TYR A 145 -25.91 -29.32 7.52
CA TYR A 145 -26.27 -27.91 7.65
C TYR A 145 -25.65 -27.25 8.87
N LEU A 146 -25.51 -27.95 10.01
CA LEU A 146 -24.81 -27.43 11.17
C LEU A 146 -23.32 -27.23 10.87
N ILE A 147 -22.67 -28.16 10.18
CA ILE A 147 -21.27 -28.00 9.75
C ILE A 147 -21.14 -26.79 8.81
N LEU A 148 -22.02 -26.65 7.82
CA LEU A 148 -22.05 -25.50 6.91
C LEU A 148 -22.27 -24.18 7.67
N LEU A 149 -23.18 -24.16 8.64
CA LEU A 149 -23.43 -23.00 9.49
C LEU A 149 -22.19 -22.64 10.31
N TRP A 150 -21.52 -23.61 10.92
CA TRP A 150 -20.27 -23.39 11.65
C TRP A 150 -19.14 -22.87 10.75
N ILE A 151 -19.02 -23.39 9.53
CA ILE A 151 -18.06 -22.89 8.53
C ILE A 151 -18.43 -21.44 8.14
N CYS A 152 -19.70 -21.14 7.91
CA CYS A 152 -20.17 -19.79 7.56
C CYS A 152 -19.94 -18.81 8.71
N LEU A 153 -20.27 -19.18 9.95
CA LEU A 153 -20.04 -18.36 11.14
C LEU A 153 -18.54 -18.18 11.40
N GLY A 154 -17.74 -19.25 11.28
CA GLY A 154 -16.29 -19.18 11.37
C GLY A 154 -15.69 -18.25 10.32
N SER A 155 -16.12 -18.38 9.06
CA SER A 155 -15.73 -17.49 7.96
C SER A 155 -16.16 -16.03 8.20
N TRP A 156 -17.39 -15.82 8.70
CA TRP A 156 -17.87 -14.49 9.05
C TRP A 156 -17.03 -13.84 10.14
N ILE A 157 -16.76 -14.55 11.23
CA ILE A 157 -16.01 -14.03 12.37
C ILE A 157 -14.53 -13.80 12.02
N LYS A 158 -13.91 -14.72 11.27
CA LYS A 158 -12.46 -14.70 11.01
C LYS A 158 -12.05 -13.93 9.76
N LEU A 159 -12.89 -13.87 8.73
CA LEU A 159 -12.52 -13.32 7.42
C LEU A 159 -13.40 -12.12 7.02
N VAL A 160 -14.73 -12.30 7.03
CA VAL A 160 -15.64 -11.29 6.43
C VAL A 160 -15.84 -10.09 7.36
N SER A 161 -16.24 -10.31 8.60
CA SER A 161 -16.50 -9.23 9.56
C SER A 161 -15.29 -8.34 9.86
N PRO A 162 -14.03 -8.84 10.02
CA PRO A 162 -12.89 -7.95 10.21
C PRO A 162 -12.58 -7.14 8.94
N ARG A 163 -12.69 -7.73 7.75
CA ARG A 163 -12.47 -7.01 6.48
C ARG A 163 -13.54 -5.94 6.24
N LEU A 164 -14.80 -6.23 6.57
CA LEU A 164 -15.89 -5.28 6.41
C LEU A 164 -15.74 -4.11 7.40
N ARG A 165 -15.37 -4.39 8.65
CA ARG A 165 -15.04 -3.35 9.64
C ARG A 165 -13.91 -2.47 9.15
N GLU A 166 -12.79 -3.08 8.73
CA GLU A 166 -11.67 -2.34 8.19
C GLU A 166 -12.07 -1.48 6.98
N HIS A 167 -12.87 -2.00 6.05
CA HIS A 167 -13.36 -1.23 4.91
C HIS A 167 -14.19 -0.02 5.34
N ASN A 168 -15.11 -0.21 6.29
CA ASN A 168 -15.96 0.85 6.80
C ASN A 168 -15.14 1.90 7.57
N ASP A 169 -14.16 1.48 8.36
CA ASP A 169 -13.28 2.39 9.10
C ASP A 169 -12.43 3.24 8.15
N LEU A 170 -11.93 2.66 7.05
CA LEU A 170 -11.20 3.41 6.01
C LEU A 170 -12.10 4.41 5.27
N LEU A 171 -13.32 4.02 4.93
CA LEU A 171 -14.28 4.94 4.30
C LEU A 171 -14.62 6.09 5.22
N ARG A 172 -14.85 5.78 6.50
CA ARG A 172 -15.13 6.74 7.55
C ARG A 172 -13.97 7.73 7.74
N ALA A 173 -12.73 7.26 7.79
CA ALA A 173 -11.54 8.12 7.91
C ALA A 173 -11.31 9.02 6.67
N LEU A 174 -11.79 8.60 5.50
CA LEU A 174 -11.64 9.38 4.26
C LEU A 174 -12.83 10.31 3.96
N ASP A 175 -13.91 10.24 4.74
CA ASP A 175 -15.05 11.15 4.60
C ASP A 175 -14.68 12.54 5.14
N PRO A 176 -14.72 13.60 4.32
CA PRO A 176 -14.37 14.96 4.75
C PRO A 176 -15.29 15.50 5.85
N ASN A 177 -16.50 14.93 6.03
CA ASN A 177 -17.43 15.33 7.08
C ASN A 177 -17.18 14.58 8.40
N PHE A 178 -16.25 13.62 8.42
CA PHE A 178 -15.98 12.80 9.58
C PHE A 178 -14.90 13.44 10.47
N GLY A 179 -15.34 14.10 11.54
CA GLY A 179 -14.48 14.63 12.60
C GLY A 179 -15.20 15.69 13.43
N ASP A 180 -14.96 15.71 14.75
CA ASP A 180 -15.29 16.89 15.56
C ASP A 180 -14.53 18.07 14.94
N GLY A 181 -15.23 19.14 14.56
CA GLY A 181 -14.69 20.30 13.83
C GLY A 181 -13.49 21.02 14.46
N LEU A 182 -12.94 20.49 15.56
CA LEU A 182 -11.73 20.88 16.26
C LEU A 182 -10.44 20.22 15.72
N ARG A 183 -10.49 19.04 15.07
CA ARG A 183 -9.28 18.30 14.65
C ARG A 183 -9.00 18.23 13.14
N GLY A 184 -9.93 18.67 12.30
CA GLY A 184 -9.75 18.78 10.85
C GLY A 184 -9.67 17.45 10.09
N TRP A 185 -10.07 17.52 8.83
CA TRP A 185 -9.68 16.54 7.82
C TRP A 185 -8.16 16.66 7.58
N PHE A 186 -7.48 15.55 7.28
CA PHE A 186 -6.01 15.42 7.19
C PHE A 186 -5.26 16.77 7.09
N GLY A 187 -4.50 17.16 8.13
CA GLY A 187 -3.50 18.24 8.00
C GLY A 187 -3.91 19.68 8.30
N LEU A 188 -4.72 19.97 9.32
CA LEU A 188 -4.84 21.35 9.84
C LEU A 188 -3.58 21.87 10.58
N ASN A 189 -2.56 21.03 10.79
CA ASN A 189 -1.30 21.45 11.38
C ASN A 189 -0.29 21.83 10.28
N SER A 190 -0.59 22.89 9.52
CA SER A 190 0.39 23.47 8.59
C SER A 190 1.55 24.06 9.39
N MET A 191 2.68 23.36 9.39
CA MET A 191 3.95 23.87 9.92
C MET A 191 4.37 25.13 9.13
N PRO A 192 5.12 26.07 9.74
CA PRO A 192 5.64 27.23 9.03
C PRO A 192 6.50 26.77 7.84
N LYS A 193 6.38 27.48 6.71
CA LYS A 193 7.21 27.20 5.53
C LYS A 193 8.67 27.54 5.83
N PHE A 194 9.58 26.60 5.59
CA PHE A 194 11.01 26.76 5.73
C PHE A 194 11.58 27.37 4.44
N ASN A 195 12.28 28.49 4.53
CA ASN A 195 12.83 29.16 3.34
C ASN A 195 13.95 28.35 2.66
N ASP A 196 14.62 27.48 3.41
CA ASP A 196 15.82 26.77 2.96
C ASP A 196 15.52 25.40 2.33
N LEU A 197 14.24 25.08 2.11
CA LEU A 197 13.80 23.79 1.57
C LEU A 197 13.01 23.99 0.28
N VAL A 198 13.37 23.26 -0.77
CA VAL A 198 12.60 23.24 -2.01
C VAL A 198 11.43 22.26 -1.83
N TYR A 199 10.21 22.77 -1.70
CA TYR A 199 9.03 21.93 -1.44
C TYR A 199 8.62 21.08 -2.65
N LEU A 200 8.36 21.75 -3.77
CA LEU A 200 7.81 21.15 -4.98
C LEU A 200 8.59 21.65 -6.19
N ARG A 201 8.99 20.73 -7.07
CA ARG A 201 9.54 21.05 -8.38
C ARG A 201 8.81 20.22 -9.43
N SER A 202 8.60 20.79 -10.61
CA SER A 202 8.10 20.03 -11.76
C SER A 202 9.28 19.57 -12.62
N LEU A 203 9.21 18.33 -13.10
CA LEU A 203 10.16 17.82 -14.08
C LEU A 203 9.97 18.56 -15.40
N ASP A 204 11.07 18.74 -16.16
CA ASP A 204 10.98 19.29 -17.50
C ASP A 204 10.11 18.37 -18.39
N PRO A 205 9.02 18.89 -18.99
CA PRO A 205 8.16 18.13 -19.88
C PRO A 205 8.90 17.51 -21.08
N THR A 206 10.04 18.08 -21.49
CA THR A 206 10.85 17.53 -22.60
C THR A 206 11.45 16.17 -22.27
N LEU A 207 11.58 15.80 -21.00
CA LEU A 207 12.12 14.52 -20.52
C LEU A 207 11.05 13.43 -20.43
N LEU A 208 9.77 13.77 -20.58
CA LEU A 208 8.67 12.81 -20.44
C LEU A 208 8.60 11.84 -21.62
N PRO A 209 8.22 10.57 -21.35
CA PRO A 209 7.94 9.61 -22.40
C PRO A 209 6.75 10.06 -23.26
N GLY A 210 6.79 9.75 -24.55
CA GLY A 210 5.74 10.06 -25.49
C GLY A 210 4.44 9.27 -25.23
N GLU A 211 3.30 9.85 -25.62
CA GLU A 211 1.99 9.21 -25.46
C GLU A 211 1.78 7.99 -26.39
N LYS A 212 2.51 7.94 -27.50
CA LYS A 212 2.49 6.87 -28.50
C LYS A 212 3.79 6.09 -28.41
N GLU A 213 3.68 4.79 -28.67
CA GLU A 213 4.85 3.92 -28.84
C GLU A 213 5.74 4.41 -30.00
N PRO A 214 7.05 4.13 -29.97
CA PRO A 214 7.96 4.50 -31.04
C PRO A 214 7.50 3.87 -32.36
N THR A 215 7.35 4.68 -33.40
CA THR A 215 7.10 4.22 -34.77
C THR A 215 8.40 4.25 -35.57
N ALA A 216 8.46 3.55 -36.71
CA ALA A 216 9.64 3.54 -37.57
C ALA A 216 10.14 4.97 -37.95
N ASP A 217 9.23 5.94 -37.98
CA ASP A 217 9.51 7.35 -38.30
C ASP A 217 10.01 8.20 -37.11
N ASN A 218 9.90 7.71 -35.86
CA ASN A 218 10.45 8.39 -34.67
C ASN A 218 11.13 7.37 -33.74
N PRO A 219 12.41 7.06 -33.98
CA PRO A 219 13.15 6.05 -33.24
C PRO A 219 13.57 6.51 -31.83
N HIS A 220 13.43 7.80 -31.49
CA HIS A 220 13.88 8.33 -30.21
C HIS A 220 12.94 7.91 -29.09
N LYS A 221 13.29 6.82 -28.41
CA LYS A 221 12.58 6.28 -27.26
C LYS A 221 12.97 7.03 -26.00
N LYS A 222 12.01 7.71 -25.36
CA LYS A 222 12.26 8.37 -24.07
C LYS A 222 11.89 7.44 -22.93
N ARG A 223 12.74 7.39 -21.91
CA ARG A 223 12.46 6.58 -20.72
C ARG A 223 12.80 7.34 -19.44
N LEU A 224 11.93 7.20 -18.45
CA LEU A 224 12.23 7.58 -17.07
C LEU A 224 12.65 6.34 -16.31
N ILE A 225 13.80 6.40 -15.64
CA ILE A 225 14.30 5.30 -14.80
C ILE A 225 14.26 5.80 -13.37
N VAL A 226 13.24 5.36 -12.64
CA VAL A 226 12.99 5.76 -11.25
C VAL A 226 13.60 4.72 -10.33
N ILE A 227 14.57 5.09 -9.50
CA ILE A 227 15.38 4.19 -8.67
C ILE A 227 15.01 4.39 -7.19
N GLY A 228 14.83 3.28 -6.47
CA GLY A 228 14.62 3.25 -5.03
C GLY A 228 15.85 3.68 -4.20
N ASP A 229 15.75 3.54 -2.89
CA ASP A 229 16.79 3.92 -1.92
C ASP A 229 18.13 3.21 -2.20
N VAL A 230 19.17 4.00 -2.47
CA VAL A 230 20.51 3.52 -2.87
C VAL A 230 21.42 3.35 -1.66
N HIS A 231 21.38 4.29 -0.71
CA HIS A 231 22.19 4.27 0.51
C HIS A 231 23.69 4.01 0.27
N GLY A 232 24.32 4.73 -0.67
CA GLY A 232 25.76 4.60 -0.92
C GLY A 232 26.19 3.27 -1.55
N CYS A 233 25.27 2.43 -2.03
CA CYS A 233 25.54 1.19 -2.78
C CYS A 233 25.87 1.49 -4.26
N LEU A 234 27.01 2.13 -4.50
CA LEU A 234 27.43 2.56 -5.84
C LEU A 234 27.61 1.39 -6.83
N ASP A 235 28.25 0.30 -6.39
CA ASP A 235 28.54 -0.85 -7.26
C ASP A 235 27.24 -1.47 -7.80
N GLU A 236 26.23 -1.58 -6.94
CA GLU A 236 24.91 -2.05 -7.31
C GLU A 236 24.15 -1.05 -8.20
N LEU A 237 24.29 0.25 -7.94
CA LEU A 237 23.73 1.28 -8.82
C LEU A 237 24.30 1.18 -10.24
N GLU A 238 25.62 1.05 -10.38
CA GLU A 238 26.27 0.88 -11.69
C GLU A 238 25.79 -0.40 -12.38
N THR A 239 25.69 -1.51 -11.64
CA THR A 239 25.18 -2.79 -12.17
C THR A 239 23.72 -2.66 -12.62
N LEU A 240 22.89 -1.91 -11.87
CA LEU A 240 21.50 -1.67 -12.25
C LEU A 240 21.40 -0.86 -13.55
N LEU A 241 22.21 0.19 -13.68
CA LEU A 241 22.25 1.04 -14.88
C LEU A 241 22.74 0.25 -16.11
N GLN A 242 23.70 -0.67 -15.92
CA GLN A 242 24.10 -1.61 -16.95
C GLN A 242 22.95 -2.52 -17.37
N ASN A 243 22.22 -3.11 -16.42
CA ASN A 243 21.10 -4.02 -16.72
C ASN A 243 19.91 -3.33 -17.42
N VAL A 244 19.73 -2.03 -17.21
CA VAL A 244 18.69 -1.23 -17.89
C VAL A 244 19.16 -0.76 -19.28
N ASN A 245 20.45 -0.94 -19.61
CA ASN A 245 21.13 -0.32 -20.75
C ASN A 245 20.86 1.19 -20.74
N PHE A 246 21.28 1.86 -19.66
CA PHE A 246 21.04 3.30 -19.48
C PHE A 246 21.82 4.14 -20.49
N GLU A 247 21.10 4.93 -21.29
CA GLU A 247 21.64 5.73 -22.38
C GLU A 247 21.07 7.17 -22.33
N PRO A 248 21.69 8.07 -21.55
CA PRO A 248 21.17 9.43 -21.38
C PRO A 248 21.14 10.24 -22.68
N ARG A 249 22.07 9.95 -23.61
CA ARG A 249 22.12 10.59 -24.93
C ARG A 249 20.97 10.18 -25.85
N GLN A 250 20.29 9.06 -25.56
CA GLN A 250 19.19 8.54 -26.36
C GLN A 250 17.81 8.90 -25.78
N GLY A 251 17.75 9.63 -24.67
CA GLY A 251 16.51 10.09 -24.06
C GLY A 251 16.15 9.44 -22.73
N ASP A 252 17.08 8.70 -22.11
CA ASP A 252 16.87 8.21 -20.75
C ASP A 252 17.12 9.30 -19.70
N HIS A 253 16.25 9.39 -18.71
CA HIS A 253 16.41 10.29 -17.56
C HIS A 253 16.33 9.53 -16.23
N LEU A 254 17.29 9.79 -15.34
CA LEU A 254 17.33 9.17 -14.01
C LEU A 254 16.54 9.99 -12.99
N ILE A 255 15.75 9.31 -12.18
CA ILE A 255 15.04 9.89 -11.04
C ILE A 255 15.28 9.03 -9.80
N PHE A 256 15.76 9.63 -8.70
CA PHE A 256 15.91 8.93 -7.42
C PHE A 256 14.79 9.26 -6.45
N THR A 257 14.31 8.27 -5.69
CA THR A 257 13.27 8.43 -4.66
C THR A 257 13.80 8.96 -3.31
N GLY A 258 15.03 9.48 -3.26
CA GLY A 258 15.71 9.90 -2.03
C GLY A 258 16.55 8.78 -1.41
N ASP A 259 17.19 9.07 -0.27
CA ASP A 259 18.09 8.15 0.43
C ASP A 259 19.19 7.58 -0.49
N LEU A 260 19.86 8.48 -1.22
CA LEU A 260 21.05 8.18 -2.02
C LEU A 260 22.26 7.92 -1.14
N ILE A 261 22.33 8.62 0.00
CA ILE A 261 23.48 8.60 0.90
C ILE A 261 23.19 7.84 2.20
N ALA A 262 24.21 7.77 3.05
CA ALA A 262 24.20 7.13 4.36
C ALA A 262 24.10 5.59 4.32
N LYS A 263 24.47 4.96 5.44
CA LYS A 263 24.51 3.50 5.69
C LYS A 263 25.53 2.71 4.86
N GLY A 264 25.57 2.86 3.54
CA GLY A 264 26.51 2.14 2.68
C GLY A 264 27.84 2.86 2.48
N PRO A 265 28.78 2.22 1.76
CA PRO A 265 30.19 2.58 1.79
C PRO A 265 30.59 3.76 0.89
N LYS A 266 29.85 4.05 -0.19
CA LYS A 266 30.27 4.98 -1.25
C LYS A 266 29.25 6.10 -1.50
N SER A 267 28.85 6.79 -0.43
CA SER A 267 27.83 7.85 -0.50
C SER A 267 28.22 9.00 -1.45
N THR A 268 29.45 9.51 -1.34
CA THR A 268 29.99 10.58 -2.21
C THR A 268 29.98 10.17 -3.69
N GLY A 269 30.42 8.94 -3.99
CA GLY A 269 30.43 8.41 -5.36
C GLY A 269 29.02 8.26 -5.98
N VAL A 270 27.99 7.93 -5.18
CA VAL A 270 26.60 7.92 -5.66
C VAL A 270 26.14 9.33 -6.05
N VAL A 271 26.48 10.33 -5.25
CA VAL A 271 26.15 11.74 -5.54
C VAL A 271 26.87 12.20 -6.81
N ASP A 272 28.15 11.87 -6.98
CA ASP A 272 28.91 12.23 -8.18
C ASP A 272 28.34 11.59 -9.45
N LEU A 273 27.92 10.32 -9.36
CA LEU A 273 27.26 9.64 -10.47
C LEU A 273 25.92 10.31 -10.82
N ALA A 274 25.09 10.62 -9.81
CA ALA A 274 23.82 11.30 -10.03
C ALA A 274 24.01 12.69 -10.66
N ARG A 275 25.00 13.45 -10.20
CA ARG A 275 25.38 14.75 -10.76
C ARG A 275 25.88 14.64 -12.20
N LYS A 276 26.74 13.66 -12.50
CA LYS A 276 27.29 13.39 -13.83
C LYS A 276 26.21 13.18 -14.88
N PHE A 277 25.11 12.54 -14.51
CA PHE A 277 23.98 12.26 -15.41
C PHE A 277 22.83 13.27 -15.30
N HIS A 278 23.03 14.39 -14.60
CA HIS A 278 21.99 15.40 -14.38
C HIS A 278 20.68 14.80 -13.84
N ALA A 279 20.79 13.79 -12.99
CA ALA A 279 19.64 13.07 -12.46
C ALA A 279 18.73 14.00 -11.65
N SER A 280 17.43 13.71 -11.69
CA SER A 280 16.48 14.28 -10.73
C SER A 280 16.45 13.43 -9.46
N CYS A 281 16.17 14.07 -8.33
CA CYS A 281 16.16 13.40 -7.04
C CYS A 281 15.14 14.09 -6.14
N VAL A 282 14.47 13.32 -5.30
CA VAL A 282 13.71 13.89 -4.17
C VAL A 282 14.53 13.82 -2.89
N ARG A 283 14.29 14.76 -1.98
CA ARG A 283 14.95 14.84 -0.69
C ARG A 283 14.49 13.67 0.20
N GLY A 284 15.42 12.80 0.60
CA GLY A 284 15.16 11.75 1.59
C GLY A 284 15.45 12.21 3.02
N ASN A 285 15.03 11.40 4.00
CA ASN A 285 15.21 11.74 5.41
C ASN A 285 16.66 11.54 5.88
N HIS A 286 17.48 10.79 5.15
CA HIS A 286 18.92 10.72 5.40
C HIS A 286 19.67 11.93 4.83
N GLU A 287 19.35 12.37 3.61
CA GLU A 287 19.93 13.60 3.06
C GLU A 287 19.65 14.81 3.96
N ASP A 288 18.41 14.89 4.48
CA ASP A 288 18.01 16.01 5.33
C ASP A 288 18.81 16.11 6.62
N ARG A 289 18.95 15.00 7.35
CA ARG A 289 19.76 14.93 8.58
C ARG A 289 21.23 15.29 8.34
N VAL A 290 21.83 14.78 7.27
CA VAL A 290 23.23 15.04 6.95
C VAL A 290 23.45 16.52 6.62
N LEU A 291 22.56 17.16 5.84
CA LEU A 291 22.72 18.57 5.53
C LEU A 291 22.44 19.48 6.73
N LEU A 292 21.45 19.17 7.57
CA LEU A 292 21.24 19.88 8.83
C LEU A 292 22.48 19.81 9.73
N THR A 293 23.07 18.61 9.84
CA THR A 293 24.33 18.40 10.58
C THR A 293 25.48 19.22 9.97
N ARG A 294 25.61 19.25 8.64
CA ARG A 294 26.63 20.05 7.95
C ARG A 294 26.47 21.54 8.24
N ARG A 295 25.25 22.07 8.15
CA ARG A 295 24.95 23.48 8.46
C ARG A 295 25.30 23.82 9.91
N HIS A 296 25.02 22.90 10.85
CA HIS A 296 25.40 23.07 12.25
C HIS A 296 26.93 23.14 12.43
N ILE A 297 27.69 22.22 11.81
CA ILE A 297 29.16 22.24 11.84
C ILE A 297 29.72 23.54 11.26
N GLN A 298 29.18 24.02 10.13
CA GLN A 298 29.61 25.27 9.50
C GLN A 298 29.30 26.49 10.38
N ALA A 299 28.14 26.52 11.03
CA ALA A 299 27.78 27.57 11.99
C ALA A 299 28.69 27.57 13.23
N GLU A 300 28.98 26.39 13.80
CA GLU A 300 29.94 26.24 14.91
C GLU A 300 31.34 26.73 14.52
N ALA A 301 31.80 26.41 13.30
CA ALA A 301 33.11 26.87 12.82
C ALA A 301 33.16 28.40 12.66
N SER A 302 32.08 29.01 12.19
CA SER A 302 31.99 30.47 12.06
C SER A 302 31.96 31.20 13.41
N THR A 303 31.31 30.64 14.43
CA THR A 303 31.21 31.25 15.77
C THR A 303 32.45 31.01 16.64
N LYS A 304 33.15 29.88 16.47
CA LYS A 304 34.44 29.60 17.13
C LYS A 304 35.58 30.50 16.65
N SER A 305 35.48 31.09 15.47
CA SER A 305 36.44 32.11 15.00
C SER A 305 36.37 33.42 15.82
N GLU A 306 35.31 33.64 16.61
CA GLU A 306 35.12 34.85 17.44
C GLU A 306 35.29 34.60 18.95
N ARG A 307 35.32 33.33 19.40
CA ARG A 307 35.60 32.96 20.79
C ARG A 307 36.90 32.18 20.88
N SER A 308 38.01 32.89 21.07
CA SER A 308 39.27 32.28 21.49
C SER A 308 39.11 31.60 22.85
N ALA A 309 39.44 30.31 22.88
CA ALA A 309 40.06 29.60 24.01
C ALA A 309 39.35 29.68 25.38
N ALA A 310 38.23 28.98 25.55
CA ALA A 310 37.85 28.36 26.82
C ALA A 310 36.54 27.59 26.64
N GLU A 311 36.61 26.35 26.16
CA GLU A 311 35.63 25.30 26.47
C GLU A 311 36.22 23.99 25.93
N GLU A 312 36.61 23.12 26.85
CA GLU A 312 37.01 21.74 26.59
C GLU A 312 35.93 21.03 25.76
N PRO A 313 36.29 20.15 24.81
CA PRO A 313 35.30 19.38 24.08
C PRO A 313 34.59 18.45 25.07
N ASP A 314 33.29 18.69 25.29
CA ASP A 314 32.41 17.72 25.95
C ASP A 314 32.64 16.35 25.30
N GLN A 315 33.12 15.41 26.11
CA GLN A 315 33.24 14.01 25.74
C GLN A 315 31.82 13.49 25.52
N ILE A 316 31.37 13.52 24.26
CA ILE A 316 30.11 12.91 23.85
C ILE A 316 30.32 11.41 23.94
N ASP A 317 29.61 10.77 24.89
CA ASP A 317 29.55 9.33 25.10
C ASP A 317 29.54 8.55 23.78
N ASP A 318 30.40 7.53 23.70
CA ASP A 318 30.59 6.61 22.56
C ASP A 318 29.35 5.74 22.24
N ASP A 319 28.20 5.98 22.87
CA ASP A 319 26.94 5.27 22.65
C ASP A 319 26.05 5.86 21.53
N ILE A 320 26.57 6.80 20.71
CA ILE A 320 25.82 7.44 19.59
C ILE A 320 26.41 7.12 18.20
N GLU A 321 26.56 5.84 17.89
CA GLU A 321 27.07 5.34 16.59
C GLU A 321 26.39 5.95 15.33
N PRO A 322 25.06 6.24 15.32
CA PRO A 322 24.40 6.83 14.15
C PRO A 322 24.74 8.32 13.92
N ALA A 323 24.78 9.12 15.00
CA ALA A 323 25.06 10.56 14.88
C ALA A 323 26.51 10.81 14.45
N ASN A 324 27.45 9.97 14.92
CA ASN A 324 28.85 10.04 14.52
C ASN A 324 29.03 9.73 13.02
N ARG A 325 28.27 8.79 12.46
CA ARG A 325 28.30 8.50 11.01
C ARG A 325 27.71 9.63 10.17
N GLU A 326 26.61 10.23 10.61
CA GLU A 326 26.01 11.37 9.91
C GLU A 326 26.95 12.58 9.93
N ARG A 327 27.61 12.85 11.07
CA ARG A 327 28.63 13.90 11.20
C ARG A 327 29.86 13.63 10.32
N ALA A 328 30.34 12.39 10.27
CA ALA A 328 31.47 12.01 9.43
C ALA A 328 31.14 12.21 7.94
N LEU A 329 29.98 11.74 7.50
CA LEU A 329 29.51 11.92 6.13
C LEU A 329 29.28 13.41 5.79
N ALA A 330 28.75 14.18 6.74
CA ALA A 330 28.58 15.63 6.58
C ALA A 330 29.91 16.35 6.33
N ASN A 331 31.02 15.87 6.92
CA ASN A 331 32.36 16.38 6.67
C ASN A 331 32.98 15.84 5.36
N GLU A 332 32.65 14.61 4.96
CA GLU A 332 33.16 13.99 3.73
C GLU A 332 32.61 14.66 2.45
N LEU A 333 31.37 15.16 2.50
CA LEU A 333 30.74 15.81 1.34
C LEU A 333 31.48 17.09 0.92
N THR A 334 31.68 17.25 -0.38
CA THR A 334 32.15 18.53 -0.95
C THR A 334 31.02 19.57 -0.94
N ASP A 335 31.36 20.86 -1.02
CA ASP A 335 30.34 21.93 -1.07
C ASP A 335 29.43 21.80 -2.29
N GLU A 336 29.97 21.35 -3.43
CA GLU A 336 29.17 21.12 -4.63
C GLU A 336 28.19 19.96 -4.48
N GLN A 337 28.63 18.87 -3.86
CA GLN A 337 27.76 17.72 -3.56
C GLN A 337 26.65 18.12 -2.58
N ALA A 338 27.02 18.81 -1.50
CA ALA A 338 26.06 19.30 -0.52
C ALA A 338 25.04 20.26 -1.15
N LYS A 339 25.49 21.20 -1.98
CA LYS A 339 24.63 22.14 -2.70
C LYS A 339 23.68 21.44 -3.67
N TRP A 340 24.14 20.41 -4.37
CA TRP A 340 23.27 19.62 -5.25
C TRP A 340 22.20 18.87 -4.46
N LEU A 341 22.57 18.23 -3.34
CA LEU A 341 21.62 17.56 -2.45
C LEU A 341 20.61 18.54 -1.85
N ASP A 342 21.03 19.76 -1.52
CA ASP A 342 20.17 20.83 -1.00
C ASP A 342 19.16 21.34 -2.02
N ALA A 343 19.54 21.31 -3.30
CA ALA A 343 18.66 21.70 -4.40
C ALA A 343 17.61 20.63 -4.75
N CYS A 344 17.67 19.43 -4.17
CA CYS A 344 16.69 18.37 -4.37
C CYS A 344 15.34 18.73 -3.72
N PRO A 345 14.23 18.74 -4.48
CA PRO A 345 12.92 19.03 -3.92
C PRO A 345 12.41 17.91 -3.00
N VAL A 346 11.54 18.23 -2.04
CA VAL A 346 10.83 17.23 -1.22
C VAL A 346 9.88 16.40 -2.08
N MET A 347 9.23 17.04 -3.04
CA MET A 347 8.31 16.41 -4.00
C MET A 347 8.69 16.79 -5.43
N LEU A 348 8.77 15.79 -6.30
CA LEU A 348 8.98 15.99 -7.73
C LEU A 348 7.70 15.63 -8.50
N LYS A 349 7.04 16.64 -9.05
CA LYS A 349 5.91 16.46 -9.97
C LYS A 349 6.45 16.09 -11.34
N VAL A 350 6.32 14.82 -11.71
CA VAL A 350 6.83 14.32 -12.99
C VAL A 350 5.96 14.82 -14.14
N GLY A 351 4.64 14.65 -14.02
CA GLY A 351 3.69 15.03 -15.06
C GLY A 351 2.74 13.90 -15.41
N PHE A 352 1.93 14.09 -16.45
CA PHE A 352 0.97 13.09 -16.87
C PHE A 352 1.65 11.96 -17.66
N ILE A 353 1.46 10.72 -17.23
CA ILE A 353 1.93 9.52 -17.94
C ILE A 353 0.71 8.65 -18.23
N LYS A 354 0.61 8.18 -19.47
CA LYS A 354 -0.49 7.29 -19.90
C LYS A 354 -0.59 6.07 -18.98
N HIS A 355 -1.81 5.68 -18.65
CA HIS A 355 -2.15 4.61 -17.68
C HIS A 355 -1.78 4.87 -16.20
N MET A 356 -0.90 5.83 -15.89
CA MET A 356 -0.53 6.20 -14.53
C MET A 356 -1.18 7.52 -14.05
N GLY A 357 -1.70 8.33 -14.97
CA GLY A 357 -2.27 9.64 -14.63
C GLY A 357 -1.18 10.64 -14.26
N GLU A 358 -1.45 11.52 -13.32
CA GLU A 358 -0.43 12.46 -12.83
C GLU A 358 0.57 11.73 -11.94
N VAL A 359 1.85 11.74 -12.31
CA VAL A 359 2.90 11.04 -11.57
C VAL A 359 3.67 12.01 -10.69
N VAL A 360 3.84 11.62 -9.43
CA VAL A 360 4.62 12.35 -8.43
C VAL A 360 5.60 11.40 -7.77
N VAL A 361 6.85 11.84 -7.60
CA VAL A 361 7.88 11.11 -6.86
C VAL A 361 8.03 11.79 -5.50
N VAL A 362 8.06 10.98 -4.45
CA VAL A 362 8.26 11.39 -3.05
C VAL A 362 9.12 10.36 -2.34
N HIS A 363 9.69 10.69 -1.19
CA HIS A 363 10.50 9.72 -0.45
C HIS A 363 9.65 8.77 0.42
N GLY A 364 8.93 9.30 1.41
CA GLY A 364 8.11 8.52 2.35
C GLY A 364 6.66 8.33 1.91
N GLY A 365 5.99 9.38 1.45
CA GLY A 365 4.62 9.29 0.92
C GLY A 365 3.85 10.61 0.85
N LEU A 366 2.55 10.54 0.54
CA LEU A 366 1.62 11.69 0.54
C LEU A 366 0.40 11.41 1.41
N VAL A 367 0.00 12.42 2.17
CA VAL A 367 -1.24 12.36 2.96
C VAL A 367 -2.44 12.55 2.01
N PRO A 368 -3.45 11.66 2.03
CA PRO A 368 -4.60 11.77 1.14
C PRO A 368 -5.43 13.04 1.45
N GLY A 369 -6.00 13.65 0.42
CA GLY A 369 -6.90 14.81 0.55
C GLY A 369 -6.20 16.16 0.74
N ILE A 370 -4.87 16.20 0.83
CA ILE A 370 -4.08 17.43 0.94
C ILE A 370 -3.40 17.73 -0.40
N ASP A 371 -3.52 18.97 -0.87
CA ASP A 371 -2.83 19.46 -2.07
C ASP A 371 -1.31 19.38 -1.91
N LEU A 372 -0.59 19.12 -3.01
CA LEU A 372 0.88 18.95 -2.99
C LEU A 372 1.61 20.11 -2.31
N GLU A 373 1.16 21.35 -2.52
CA GLU A 373 1.80 22.55 -1.94
C GLU A 373 1.55 22.73 -0.43
N SER A 374 0.56 22.01 0.11
CA SER A 374 0.15 22.06 1.51
C SER A 374 0.61 20.84 2.31
N GLN A 375 1.32 19.90 1.67
CA GLN A 375 1.89 18.74 2.36
C GLN A 375 3.02 19.17 3.30
N ASP A 376 3.07 18.56 4.48
CA ASP A 376 4.16 18.78 5.44
C ASP A 376 5.44 18.04 4.98
N PRO A 377 6.59 18.73 4.82
CA PRO A 377 7.81 18.10 4.33
C PRO A 377 8.31 16.94 5.19
N SER A 378 8.26 17.09 6.51
CA SER A 378 8.76 16.07 7.44
C SER A 378 7.97 14.77 7.30
N THR A 379 6.65 14.92 7.13
CA THR A 379 5.71 13.84 6.84
C THR A 379 6.03 13.20 5.50
N VAL A 380 6.18 13.97 4.43
CA VAL A 380 6.45 13.46 3.08
C VAL A 380 7.76 12.66 3.03
N MET A 381 8.76 13.03 3.84
CA MET A 381 10.04 12.33 3.91
C MET A 381 10.03 11.10 4.82
N SER A 382 9.12 10.96 5.79
CA SER A 382 9.28 9.94 6.85
C SER A 382 8.06 9.08 7.14
N MET A 383 6.90 9.39 6.58
CA MET A 383 5.66 8.68 6.89
C MET A 383 5.68 7.22 6.41
N ARG A 384 5.11 6.34 7.23
CA ARG A 384 4.85 4.92 6.91
C ARG A 384 3.40 4.55 7.14
N THR A 385 2.84 5.05 8.24
CA THR A 385 1.45 4.85 8.62
C THR A 385 0.74 6.15 8.86
N ILE A 386 -0.59 6.09 8.85
CA ILE A 386 -1.47 7.14 9.32
C ILE A 386 -2.43 6.51 10.31
N ASP A 387 -2.61 7.18 11.45
CA ASP A 387 -3.62 6.79 12.40
C ASP A 387 -5.01 7.21 11.89
N ILE A 388 -5.92 6.24 11.76
CA ILE A 388 -7.23 6.44 11.14
C ILE A 388 -8.20 7.26 11.99
N PHE A 389 -7.91 7.46 13.28
CA PHE A 389 -8.81 8.18 14.18
C PHE A 389 -8.36 9.63 14.38
N SER A 390 -7.05 9.84 14.48
CA SER A 390 -6.45 11.15 14.65
C SER A 390 -6.03 11.81 13.33
N HIS A 391 -6.00 11.05 12.23
CA HIS A 391 -5.50 11.48 10.93
C HIS A 391 -4.04 11.98 10.94
N VAL A 392 -3.29 11.61 11.99
CA VAL A 392 -1.89 12.01 12.15
C VAL A 392 -0.99 10.99 11.43
N PRO A 393 -0.15 11.44 10.48
CA PRO A 393 0.86 10.59 9.87
C PRO A 393 1.98 10.26 10.87
N SER A 394 2.59 9.09 10.73
CA SER A 394 3.65 8.62 11.60
C SER A 394 4.74 7.90 10.82
N ALA A 395 5.99 8.07 11.25
CA ALA A 395 7.13 7.27 10.83
C ALA A 395 7.15 5.86 11.46
N SER A 396 6.25 5.60 12.42
CA SER A 396 6.11 4.28 13.05
C SER A 396 5.48 3.25 12.10
N SER A 397 5.70 1.97 12.37
CA SER A 397 4.95 0.87 11.75
C SER A 397 3.58 0.65 12.40
N LYS A 398 3.25 1.39 13.47
CA LYS A 398 1.94 1.32 14.15
C LYS A 398 0.91 2.17 13.40
N GLY A 399 -0.21 1.57 13.02
CA GLY A 399 -1.30 2.24 12.32
C GLY A 399 -1.59 1.61 10.94
N VAL A 400 -2.36 2.32 10.12
CA VAL A 400 -2.69 1.87 8.76
C VAL A 400 -1.63 2.41 7.80
N SER A 401 -1.06 1.56 6.95
CA SER A 401 -0.12 2.02 5.92
C SER A 401 -0.72 3.14 5.08
N TRP A 402 0.01 4.24 4.93
CA TRP A 402 -0.46 5.39 4.15
C TRP A 402 -0.83 5.00 2.72
N THR A 403 -0.08 4.05 2.14
CA THR A 403 -0.35 3.56 0.78
C THR A 403 -1.74 2.96 0.65
N LYS A 404 -2.27 2.33 1.71
CA LYS A 404 -3.61 1.74 1.71
C LYS A 404 -4.67 2.83 1.67
N LEU A 405 -4.54 3.85 2.52
CA LEU A 405 -5.44 4.99 2.56
C LEU A 405 -5.38 5.80 1.26
N PHE A 406 -4.17 6.10 0.76
CA PHE A 406 -3.97 6.84 -0.48
C PHE A 406 -4.57 6.12 -1.69
N ASN A 407 -4.32 4.82 -1.88
CA ASN A 407 -4.93 4.07 -2.99
C ASN A 407 -6.47 4.06 -2.90
N LYS A 408 -7.03 3.95 -1.70
CA LYS A 408 -8.48 4.00 -1.49
C LYS A 408 -9.03 5.38 -1.85
N HIS A 409 -8.39 6.45 -1.40
CA HIS A 409 -8.73 7.83 -1.74
C HIS A 409 -8.72 8.05 -3.26
N GLN A 410 -7.62 7.71 -3.95
CA GLN A 410 -7.50 7.83 -5.40
C GLN A 410 -8.52 6.97 -6.16
N THR A 411 -8.89 5.81 -5.62
CA THR A 411 -9.96 4.98 -6.20
C THR A 411 -11.30 5.69 -6.10
N MET A 412 -11.62 6.29 -4.96
CA MET A 412 -12.86 7.05 -4.78
C MET A 412 -12.91 8.27 -5.71
N LEU A 413 -11.81 9.02 -5.83
CA LEU A 413 -11.72 10.13 -6.79
C LEU A 413 -11.93 9.66 -8.24
N ALA A 414 -11.31 8.55 -8.64
CA ALA A 414 -11.48 8.00 -9.97
C ALA A 414 -12.92 7.55 -10.24
N VAL A 415 -13.59 6.94 -9.25
CA VAL A 415 -15.01 6.56 -9.35
C VAL A 415 -15.89 7.79 -9.45
N SER A 416 -15.70 8.79 -8.58
CA SER A 416 -16.45 10.05 -8.61
C SER A 416 -16.31 10.76 -9.97
N ARG A 417 -15.09 10.82 -10.52
CA ARG A 417 -14.84 11.39 -11.85
C ARG A 417 -15.50 10.59 -12.98
N GLN A 418 -15.54 9.26 -12.88
CA GLN A 418 -16.20 8.42 -13.90
C GLN A 418 -17.73 8.54 -13.85
N SER A 419 -18.30 8.65 -12.65
CA SER A 419 -19.73 8.82 -12.43
C SER A 419 -20.24 10.23 -12.74
N ALA A 420 -19.36 11.23 -12.77
CA ALA A 420 -19.73 12.61 -13.11
C ALA A 420 -20.20 12.74 -14.58
N PRO A 421 -21.17 13.63 -14.86
CA PRO A 421 -21.59 13.98 -16.23
C PRO A 421 -20.39 14.39 -17.09
N LEU A 422 -20.43 14.06 -18.39
CA LEU A 422 -19.27 14.21 -19.29
C LEU A 422 -18.65 15.63 -19.27
N GLY A 423 -19.49 16.66 -19.18
CA GLY A 423 -19.06 18.07 -19.13
C GLY A 423 -18.49 18.52 -17.78
N GLU A 424 -18.69 17.76 -16.71
CA GLU A 424 -18.24 18.08 -15.35
C GLU A 424 -17.02 17.25 -14.92
N ARG A 425 -16.62 16.25 -15.71
CA ARG A 425 -15.47 15.38 -15.38
C ARG A 425 -14.15 16.15 -15.22
N THR A 426 -14.00 17.28 -15.92
CA THR A 426 -12.83 18.15 -15.83
C THR A 426 -12.73 18.90 -14.50
N GLN A 427 -13.84 19.03 -13.76
CA GLN A 427 -13.87 19.65 -12.43
C GLN A 427 -13.25 18.75 -11.34
N TYR A 428 -13.21 17.43 -11.57
CA TYR A 428 -12.57 16.49 -10.65
C TYR A 428 -11.07 16.39 -10.97
N PRO A 429 -10.17 16.34 -9.98
CA PRO A 429 -8.75 16.16 -10.26
C PRO A 429 -8.46 14.83 -10.96
N ALA A 430 -7.40 14.80 -11.77
CA ALA A 430 -6.91 13.55 -12.34
C ALA A 430 -6.38 12.64 -11.22
N ALA A 431 -6.40 11.33 -11.45
CA ALA A 431 -5.82 10.40 -10.49
C ALA A 431 -4.29 10.56 -10.48
N THR A 432 -3.74 10.77 -9.29
CA THR A 432 -2.32 10.83 -9.01
C THR A 432 -1.76 9.45 -8.69
N THR A 433 -0.61 9.10 -9.26
CA THR A 433 0.20 7.93 -8.94
C THR A 433 1.51 8.36 -8.28
N VAL A 434 1.84 7.74 -7.15
CA VAL A 434 3.02 8.07 -6.34
C VAL A 434 4.09 7.01 -6.48
N LEU A 435 5.30 7.40 -6.88
CA LEU A 435 6.51 6.57 -6.80
C LEU A 435 7.28 6.93 -5.54
N TYR A 436 7.67 5.94 -4.74
CA TYR A 436 8.26 6.20 -3.43
C TYR A 436 9.30 5.16 -2.98
N GLY A 437 10.08 5.54 -1.98
CA GLY A 437 11.15 4.77 -1.35
C GLY A 437 10.88 4.50 0.14
N HIS A 438 11.89 4.69 0.99
CA HIS A 438 11.85 4.76 2.46
C HIS A 438 11.41 3.51 3.25
N ASP A 439 10.38 2.79 2.81
CA ASP A 439 9.76 1.66 3.50
C ASP A 439 10.19 0.32 2.85
N PRO A 440 11.30 -0.29 3.32
CA PRO A 440 11.94 -1.39 2.61
C PRO A 440 11.09 -2.66 2.67
N HIS A 441 10.87 -3.25 1.51
CA HIS A 441 10.24 -4.56 1.35
C HIS A 441 11.16 -5.56 0.65
N ARG A 442 10.82 -6.86 0.69
CA ARG A 442 11.64 -7.90 0.01
C ARG A 442 11.59 -7.79 -1.52
N SER A 443 10.53 -7.19 -2.05
CA SER A 443 10.27 -6.95 -3.47
C SER A 443 9.51 -5.63 -3.63
N PRO A 444 9.54 -5.00 -4.82
CA PRO A 444 8.81 -3.75 -5.06
C PRO A 444 7.30 -3.92 -4.85
N VAL A 445 6.66 -2.93 -4.24
CA VAL A 445 5.23 -2.95 -3.91
C VAL A 445 4.45 -2.12 -4.93
N LEU A 446 3.88 -2.79 -5.93
CA LEU A 446 3.21 -2.15 -7.06
C LEU A 446 1.68 -2.18 -6.88
N LYS A 447 1.10 -1.14 -6.27
CA LYS A 447 -0.35 -0.93 -6.22
C LYS A 447 -0.80 -0.04 -7.39
N LYS A 448 -2.11 0.16 -7.56
CA LYS A 448 -2.65 0.96 -8.69
C LYS A 448 -2.08 2.38 -8.72
N TYR A 449 -2.12 3.08 -7.59
CA TYR A 449 -1.73 4.50 -7.45
C TYR A 449 -0.49 4.72 -6.60
N THR A 450 0.16 3.67 -6.09
CA THR A 450 1.43 3.80 -5.36
C THR A 450 2.40 2.72 -5.79
N LYS A 451 3.66 3.08 -6.05
CA LYS A 451 4.73 2.19 -6.50
C LYS A 451 5.92 2.34 -5.54
N GLY A 452 6.10 1.36 -4.66
CA GLY A 452 7.21 1.33 -3.70
C GLY A 452 8.42 0.62 -4.30
N LEU A 453 9.55 1.30 -4.36
CA LEU A 453 10.79 0.82 -5.00
C LEU A 453 11.90 0.47 -4.01
N ASP A 454 11.77 0.87 -2.74
CA ASP A 454 12.73 0.49 -1.70
C ASP A 454 12.67 -1.02 -1.44
N THR A 455 13.77 -1.68 -1.81
CA THR A 455 13.97 -3.12 -1.65
C THR A 455 15.13 -3.47 -0.71
N GLY A 456 15.54 -2.50 0.12
CA GLY A 456 16.50 -2.68 1.19
C GLY A 456 17.91 -3.04 0.71
N CYS A 457 18.41 -2.38 -0.34
CA CYS A 457 19.70 -2.71 -0.97
C CYS A 457 20.84 -2.81 0.06
N VAL A 458 21.04 -1.78 0.87
CA VAL A 458 22.13 -1.72 1.85
C VAL A 458 22.11 -2.87 2.89
N LYS A 459 20.93 -3.46 3.13
CA LYS A 459 20.73 -4.60 4.05
C LYS A 459 20.91 -5.96 3.38
N GLY A 460 21.43 -6.00 2.15
CA GLY A 460 21.59 -7.23 1.35
C GLY A 460 20.33 -7.67 0.62
N GLY A 461 19.36 -6.75 0.44
CA GLY A 461 18.17 -6.97 -0.36
C GLY A 461 18.45 -6.81 -1.85
N LYS A 462 17.67 -5.96 -2.50
CA LYS A 462 17.86 -5.58 -3.91
C LYS A 462 17.89 -4.07 -4.05
N LEU A 463 18.46 -3.59 -5.14
CA LEU A 463 18.24 -2.25 -5.65
C LEU A 463 17.30 -2.38 -6.84
N SER A 464 16.19 -1.64 -6.82
CA SER A 464 15.13 -1.76 -7.82
C SER A 464 14.88 -0.43 -8.51
N ALA A 465 14.64 -0.52 -9.81
CA ALA A 465 14.21 0.59 -10.64
C ALA A 465 12.90 0.26 -11.36
N MET A 466 12.04 1.26 -11.52
CA MET A 466 10.94 1.25 -12.47
C MET A 466 11.34 1.99 -13.73
N VAL A 467 11.33 1.30 -14.86
CA VAL A 467 11.58 1.88 -16.18
C VAL A 467 10.24 2.19 -16.80
N ILE A 468 9.96 3.46 -17.05
CA ILE A 468 8.73 3.96 -17.67
C ILE A 468 9.10 4.46 -19.07
N GLY A 469 8.57 3.81 -20.09
CA GLY A 469 8.80 4.17 -21.49
C GLY A 469 7.60 4.85 -22.13
N ASP A 470 7.76 5.11 -23.41
CA ASP A 470 6.70 5.58 -24.30
C ASP A 470 5.44 4.69 -24.23
N GLY A 471 4.29 5.28 -24.57
CA GLY A 471 2.99 4.61 -24.49
C GLY A 471 2.50 4.33 -23.07
N GLY A 472 3.25 4.73 -22.03
CA GLY A 472 2.96 4.42 -20.64
C GLY A 472 3.34 2.99 -20.24
N THR A 473 4.21 2.33 -21.02
CA THR A 473 4.74 1.02 -20.64
C THR A 473 5.65 1.14 -19.44
N SER A 474 5.55 0.21 -18.49
CA SER A 474 6.40 0.20 -17.30
C SER A 474 6.80 -1.21 -16.91
N HIS A 475 8.05 -1.40 -16.52
CA HIS A 475 8.55 -2.67 -15.96
C HIS A 475 9.58 -2.42 -14.85
N ILE A 476 9.86 -3.45 -14.06
CA ILE A 476 10.84 -3.39 -12.97
C ILE A 476 12.12 -4.09 -13.38
N VAL A 477 13.25 -3.47 -13.04
CA VAL A 477 14.58 -4.09 -13.07
C VAL A 477 15.15 -4.05 -11.65
N SER A 478 15.73 -5.16 -11.20
CA SER A 478 16.33 -5.25 -9.87
C SER A 478 17.66 -5.97 -9.90
N VAL A 479 18.62 -5.51 -9.09
CA VAL A 479 19.90 -6.18 -8.86
C VAL A 479 20.03 -6.59 -7.41
N ARG A 480 20.71 -7.71 -7.15
CA ARG A 480 20.95 -8.19 -5.78
C ARG A 480 22.07 -7.38 -5.15
N CYS A 481 21.87 -6.97 -3.89
CA CYS A 481 22.86 -6.17 -3.17
C CYS A 481 23.63 -6.98 -2.13
N LYS A 482 24.84 -6.50 -1.81
CA LYS A 482 25.60 -6.99 -0.66
C LYS A 482 25.02 -6.43 0.65
N ASN A 483 25.21 -7.16 1.75
CA ASN A 483 24.84 -6.65 3.06
C ASN A 483 25.97 -5.82 3.63
N TYR A 484 25.78 -4.50 3.66
CA TYR A 484 26.74 -3.53 4.21
C TYR A 484 26.47 -3.19 5.67
N THR A 485 25.38 -3.69 6.25
CA THR A 485 24.97 -3.41 7.64
C THR A 485 25.46 -4.43 8.66
N GLN A 486 25.91 -5.61 8.22
CA GLN A 486 26.50 -6.61 9.11
C GLN A 486 27.95 -6.20 9.43
N LYS A 487 28.27 -5.96 10.71
CA LYS A 487 29.65 -5.86 11.17
C LYS A 487 30.34 -7.20 10.85
N ARG A 488 31.46 -7.14 10.12
CA ARG A 488 32.31 -8.30 9.85
C ARG A 488 32.94 -8.84 11.12
#